data_AF-A0A651GYX9-F1
#
_entry.id   AF-A0A651GYX9-F1
#
_cell.length_a   1.000
_cell.length_b   1.000
_cell.length_c   1.000
_cell.angle_alpha   90.00
_cell.angle_beta   90.00
_cell.angle_gamma   90.00
#
_symmetry.space_group_name_H-M   'P 1'
#
loop_
_entity.id
_entity.type
_entity.pdbx_description
1 polymer ?
#
loop_
_entity_poly.entity_id
_entity_poly.type
_entity_poly.pdbx_seq_one_letter_code
_entity_poly.pdbx_strand_id
1 'polypeptide(L)'
;MFVDSKTKPAIAMKSTLTFPIKQALFTLFALSFLFAIPQQADAQRSNNFITANDIDADIVPRLSHKDAEIGITSREGSVDLLLTNESILIQFTDTFLEKIEGEIRESDDLSDATHLGTVIRSMVSSGVKTLLDRALAIPLYEIDAVYYENGRLFIINREGKELFEGLEIDNKQVMEDFRRRDARRFVAEAERRMI
;
A
#
# COMPACT_ATOMS: atom_id res chain seq x y z
N MET A 1 -57.56 35.02 36.60
CA MET A 1 -58.39 34.03 37.31
C MET A 1 -57.46 33.36 38.32
N PHE A 2 -57.55 33.71 39.60
CA PHE A 2 -58.31 32.96 40.63
C PHE A 2 -57.75 31.52 40.77
N VAL A 3 -57.01 31.23 41.86
CA VAL A 3 -57.53 30.74 43.18
C VAL A 3 -57.65 29.21 43.13
N ASP A 4 -57.31 28.42 44.15
CA ASP A 4 -56.70 28.60 45.49
C ASP A 4 -56.54 27.16 46.06
N SER A 5 -56.22 27.03 47.36
CA SER A 5 -56.82 26.02 48.24
C SER A 5 -56.32 24.58 48.05
N LYS A 6 -55.44 24.08 48.95
CA LYS A 6 -55.81 23.24 50.13
C LYS A 6 -56.45 21.87 49.75
N THR A 7 -56.14 20.72 50.37
CA THR A 7 -55.43 20.44 51.63
C THR A 7 -54.98 18.97 51.68
N LYS A 8 -54.10 18.65 52.66
CA LYS A 8 -53.87 17.32 53.30
C LYS A 8 -55.14 16.45 53.51
N PRO A 9 -55.04 15.13 53.82
CA PRO A 9 -53.87 14.33 54.24
C PRO A 9 -53.58 13.14 53.25
N ALA A 10 -53.00 11.95 53.53
CA ALA A 10 -52.59 11.26 54.76
C ALA A 10 -51.52 10.14 54.54
N ILE A 11 -51.03 9.55 55.66
CA ILE A 11 -50.62 8.14 55.92
C ILE A 11 -50.03 7.35 54.72
N ALA A 12 -48.72 7.16 54.53
CA ALA A 12 -47.66 6.54 55.35
C ALA A 12 -47.54 4.99 55.28
N MET A 13 -46.42 4.48 54.73
CA MET A 13 -45.64 3.37 55.33
C MET A 13 -44.21 3.20 54.76
N LYS A 14 -43.24 3.25 55.68
CA LYS A 14 -41.94 2.54 55.74
C LYS A 14 -41.07 2.33 54.47
N SER A 15 -39.90 2.97 54.49
CA SER A 15 -38.59 2.34 54.21
C SER A 15 -37.51 3.11 55.01
N THR A 16 -36.80 2.45 55.91
CA THR A 16 -35.43 1.91 55.73
C THR A 16 -34.36 3.00 55.56
N LEU A 17 -33.42 3.10 56.50
CA LEU A 17 -31.99 3.36 56.25
C LEU A 17 -31.18 3.43 57.56
N THR A 18 -30.32 2.45 57.78
CA THR A 18 -29.21 2.48 58.73
C THR A 18 -27.90 2.62 57.98
N PHE A 19 -27.07 3.61 58.34
CA PHE A 19 -25.71 3.41 58.91
C PHE A 19 -24.98 4.77 59.05
N PRO A 20 -24.31 5.06 60.20
CA PRO A 20 -23.69 6.36 60.44
C PRO A 20 -22.16 6.41 60.16
N ILE A 21 -21.77 7.38 59.34
CA ILE A 21 -20.96 8.57 59.70
C ILE A 21 -19.69 8.39 60.60
N LYS A 22 -18.56 8.85 60.03
CA LYS A 22 -17.30 9.40 60.62
C LYS A 22 -16.25 8.48 61.27
N GLN A 23 -15.07 8.45 60.64
CA GLN A 23 -13.72 8.81 61.15
C GLN A 23 -12.65 8.29 60.15
N ALA A 24 -11.46 8.86 59.95
CA ALA A 24 -10.89 10.14 60.40
C ALA A 24 -9.84 10.64 59.36
N LEU A 25 -9.45 11.90 59.50
CA LEU A 25 -8.43 12.59 58.71
C LEU A 25 -7.02 12.04 59.02
N PHE A 26 -6.24 11.63 58.01
CA PHE A 26 -4.77 11.73 58.07
C PHE A 26 -4.14 11.80 56.68
N THR A 27 -3.26 12.78 56.50
CA THR A 27 -2.46 13.02 55.29
C THR A 27 -1.39 11.96 55.09
N LEU A 28 -1.14 11.56 53.83
CA LEU A 28 0.15 10.99 53.43
C LEU A 28 0.66 11.65 52.16
N PHE A 29 1.98 11.85 52.15
CA PHE A 29 2.75 12.62 51.18
C PHE A 29 2.89 11.86 49.85
N ALA A 30 2.97 12.59 48.73
CA ALA A 30 3.20 12.00 47.43
C ALA A 30 4.63 11.42 47.34
N LEU A 31 4.77 10.25 46.69
CA LEU A 31 6.05 9.83 46.14
C LEU A 31 5.86 9.34 44.70
N SER A 32 6.51 10.06 43.79
CA SER A 32 6.38 9.88 42.34
C SER A 32 7.17 8.66 41.87
N PHE A 33 6.50 7.70 41.23
CA PHE A 33 7.11 6.80 40.26
C PHE A 33 6.18 6.65 39.05
N LEU A 34 6.20 7.66 38.17
CA LEU A 34 5.85 7.42 36.77
C LEU A 34 6.96 6.55 36.18
N PHE A 35 6.80 5.23 36.25
CA PHE A 35 7.34 4.39 35.19
C PHE A 35 6.54 4.70 33.94
N ALA A 36 7.03 5.66 33.15
CA ALA A 36 6.69 5.77 31.75
C ALA A 36 7.23 4.51 31.06
N ILE A 37 6.45 3.43 31.12
CA ILE A 37 6.60 2.31 30.19
C ILE A 37 6.27 2.93 28.84
N PRO A 38 7.23 3.05 27.89
CA PRO A 38 6.84 3.33 26.53
C PRO A 38 5.99 2.13 26.11
N GLN A 39 4.69 2.36 25.94
CA GLN A 39 3.88 1.46 25.13
C GLN A 39 4.43 1.60 23.71
N GLN A 40 5.45 0.80 23.41
CA GLN A 40 5.70 0.32 22.07
C GLN A 40 4.51 -0.56 21.70
N ALA A 41 3.41 0.11 21.39
CA ALA A 41 2.46 -0.36 20.42
C ALA A 41 3.17 -0.33 19.07
N ASP A 42 4.15 -1.23 18.91
CA ASP A 42 4.45 -1.85 17.62
C ASP A 42 3.23 -2.70 17.26
N ALA A 43 2.11 -2.01 17.02
CA ALA A 43 1.12 -2.47 16.08
C ALA A 43 1.90 -2.65 14.79
N GLN A 44 2.23 -3.90 14.48
CA GLN A 44 2.85 -4.27 13.22
C GLN A 44 1.92 -3.78 12.13
N ARG A 45 2.26 -2.60 11.61
CA ARG A 45 1.59 -1.95 10.50
C ARG A 45 2.09 -2.69 9.26
N SER A 46 1.55 -3.90 9.08
CA SER A 46 1.68 -4.65 7.85
C SER A 46 1.19 -3.73 6.74
N ASN A 47 2.13 -3.22 5.94
CA ASN A 47 1.82 -2.42 4.76
C ASN A 47 1.32 -3.32 3.60
N ASN A 48 0.64 -4.42 3.95
CA ASN A 48 -0.03 -5.35 3.06
C ASN A 48 -1.30 -4.66 2.55
N PHE A 49 -1.11 -3.65 1.71
CA PHE A 49 -2.18 -2.93 1.04
C PHE A 49 -1.77 -2.56 -0.38
N ILE A 50 -1.70 -3.58 -1.23
CA ILE A 50 -2.66 -3.74 -2.32
C ILE A 50 -2.74 -5.21 -2.70
N THR A 51 -3.93 -5.78 -2.61
CA THR A 51 -4.22 -7.06 -3.24
C THR A 51 -4.41 -6.78 -4.74
N ALA A 52 -3.38 -7.02 -5.55
CA ALA A 52 -3.54 -7.28 -6.98
C ALA A 52 -4.08 -8.71 -7.20
N ASN A 53 -5.15 -9.01 -6.46
CA ASN A 53 -5.86 -10.26 -6.17
C ASN A 53 -5.07 -11.53 -5.81
N ASP A 54 -3.99 -11.92 -6.50
CA ASP A 54 -3.22 -13.12 -6.13
C ASP A 54 -1.74 -13.02 -6.59
N ILE A 55 -1.01 -12.05 -6.04
CA ILE A 55 0.45 -11.97 -6.11
C ILE A 55 0.94 -11.51 -4.74
N ASP A 56 1.71 -12.35 -4.05
CA ASP A 56 2.47 -11.91 -2.88
C ASP A 56 3.61 -11.02 -3.39
N ALA A 57 3.52 -9.72 -3.08
CA ALA A 57 4.48 -8.71 -3.51
C ALA A 57 4.54 -7.58 -2.49
N ASP A 58 5.76 -7.20 -2.12
CA ASP A 58 6.03 -6.09 -1.21
C ASP A 58 6.04 -4.76 -1.96
N ILE A 59 5.40 -3.75 -1.37
CA ILE A 59 5.41 -2.37 -1.89
C ILE A 59 6.63 -1.65 -1.30
N VAL A 60 7.68 -1.50 -2.11
CA VAL A 60 8.98 -0.96 -1.68
C VAL A 60 9.31 0.38 -2.35
N PRO A 61 10.27 1.18 -1.84
CA PRO A 61 10.81 2.32 -2.57
C PRO A 61 11.37 1.90 -3.94
N ARG A 62 11.27 2.78 -4.94
CA ARG A 62 11.85 2.52 -6.27
C ARG A 62 13.37 2.36 -6.19
N LEU A 63 13.92 1.48 -7.02
CA LEU A 63 15.33 1.16 -7.09
C LEU A 63 15.93 1.73 -8.40
N SER A 64 17.16 2.23 -8.38
CA SER A 64 17.82 2.68 -9.61
C SER A 64 18.46 1.49 -10.33
N HIS A 65 18.56 1.56 -11.67
CA HIS A 65 19.25 0.54 -12.48
C HIS A 65 20.70 0.28 -12.06
N LYS A 66 21.35 1.21 -11.35
CA LYS A 66 22.75 1.05 -10.87
C LYS A 66 22.86 0.17 -9.63
N ASP A 67 21.75 0.03 -8.90
CA ASP A 67 21.64 -0.69 -7.63
C ASP A 67 20.97 -2.07 -7.83
N ALA A 68 20.55 -2.36 -9.07
CA ALA A 68 20.07 -3.66 -9.52
C ALA A 68 21.21 -4.48 -10.16
N GLU A 69 21.14 -5.81 -10.03
CA GLU A 69 22.05 -6.74 -10.69
C GLU A 69 21.87 -6.72 -12.22
N ILE A 70 20.62 -6.58 -12.66
CA ILE A 70 20.25 -6.26 -14.03
C ILE A 70 18.93 -5.49 -14.04
N GLY A 71 18.89 -4.40 -14.80
CA GLY A 71 17.67 -3.70 -15.18
C GLY A 71 17.38 -3.83 -16.68
N ILE A 72 16.10 -3.88 -17.02
CA ILE A 72 15.58 -3.73 -18.38
C ILE A 72 14.39 -2.78 -18.38
N THR A 73 14.22 -2.02 -19.46
CA THR A 73 13.12 -1.05 -19.60
C THR A 73 12.26 -1.46 -20.81
N SER A 74 10.95 -1.22 -20.72
CA SER A 74 10.03 -1.37 -21.86
C SER A 74 10.46 -0.48 -23.03
N ARG A 75 10.09 -0.80 -24.29
CA ARG A 75 10.47 0.03 -25.45
C ARG A 75 9.83 1.41 -25.42
N GLU A 76 8.62 1.52 -24.87
CA GLU A 76 7.95 2.82 -24.62
C GLU A 76 8.59 3.62 -23.48
N GLY A 77 9.52 3.04 -22.71
CA GLY A 77 10.13 3.72 -21.57
C GLY A 77 9.17 3.90 -20.39
N SER A 78 8.09 3.14 -20.32
CA SER A 78 7.06 3.24 -19.27
C SER A 78 7.41 2.51 -17.97
N VAL A 79 8.05 1.34 -18.08
CA VAL A 79 8.30 0.42 -16.97
C VAL A 79 9.74 -0.06 -16.97
N ASP A 80 10.32 -0.10 -15.77
CA ASP A 80 11.52 -0.87 -15.47
C ASP A 80 11.17 -2.19 -14.80
N LEU A 81 11.83 -3.25 -15.26
CA LEU A 81 11.89 -4.54 -14.59
C LEU A 81 13.34 -4.77 -14.14
N LEU A 82 13.53 -4.93 -12.84
CA LEU A 82 14.82 -4.99 -12.17
C LEU A 82 14.97 -6.33 -11.44
N LEU A 83 16.18 -6.85 -11.40
CA LEU A 83 16.55 -8.03 -10.61
C LEU A 83 17.55 -7.61 -9.54
N THR A 84 17.32 -8.02 -8.31
CA THR A 84 18.28 -7.93 -7.20
C THR A 84 18.78 -9.33 -6.84
N ASN A 85 19.54 -9.46 -5.76
CA ASN A 85 19.94 -10.77 -5.24
C ASN A 85 18.80 -11.52 -4.53
N GLU A 86 17.68 -10.86 -4.23
CA GLU A 86 16.59 -11.42 -3.41
C GLU A 86 15.21 -11.30 -4.08
N SER A 87 15.03 -10.44 -5.08
CA SER A 87 13.70 -10.14 -5.65
C SER A 87 13.74 -9.71 -7.13
N ILE A 88 12.62 -9.90 -7.82
CA ILE A 88 12.29 -9.18 -9.05
C ILE A 88 11.44 -7.97 -8.67
N LEU A 89 11.81 -6.79 -9.13
CA LEU A 89 11.07 -5.54 -8.92
C LEU A 89 10.47 -5.06 -10.25
N ILE A 90 9.22 -4.63 -10.23
CA ILE A 90 8.61 -3.88 -11.32
C ILE A 90 8.20 -2.48 -10.84
N GLN A 91 8.49 -1.46 -11.63
CA GLN A 91 8.22 -0.06 -11.29
C GLN A 91 8.04 0.79 -12.54
N PHE A 92 7.41 1.97 -12.41
CA PHE A 92 7.44 2.98 -13.45
C PHE A 92 8.83 3.64 -13.56
N THR A 93 9.18 4.09 -14.76
CA THR A 93 10.41 4.89 -14.98
C THR A 93 10.22 6.33 -14.48
N ASP A 94 11.34 7.04 -14.24
CA ASP A 94 11.28 8.46 -13.90
C ASP A 94 10.61 9.28 -15.00
N THR A 95 10.97 9.04 -16.27
CA THR A 95 10.41 9.73 -17.43
C THR A 95 8.90 9.52 -17.59
N PHE A 96 8.38 8.34 -17.25
CA PHE A 96 6.94 8.07 -17.30
C PHE A 96 6.19 8.75 -16.15
N LEU A 97 6.79 8.82 -14.96
CA LEU A 97 6.23 9.56 -13.83
C LEU A 97 6.26 11.09 -14.09
N GLU A 98 7.33 11.60 -14.71
CA GLU A 98 7.41 13.00 -15.17
C GLU A 98 6.32 13.31 -16.22
N LYS A 99 6.10 12.42 -17.21
CA LYS A 99 5.00 12.52 -18.18
C LYS A 99 3.64 12.61 -17.47
N ILE A 100 3.34 11.67 -16.58
CA ILE A 100 2.09 11.65 -15.80
C ILE A 100 1.94 12.94 -14.98
N GLU A 101 3.01 13.43 -14.33
CA GLU A 101 2.92 14.64 -13.54
C GLU A 101 2.76 15.91 -14.39
N GLY A 102 3.29 15.92 -15.62
CA GLY A 102 2.99 16.93 -16.64
C GLY A 102 1.51 16.91 -17.05
N GLU A 103 1.00 15.75 -17.48
CA GLU A 103 -0.40 15.59 -17.88
C GLU A 103 -1.39 15.96 -16.77
N ILE A 104 -1.08 15.63 -15.51
CA ILE A 104 -1.91 16.04 -14.36
C ILE A 104 -1.92 17.58 -14.22
N ARG A 105 -0.76 18.24 -14.29
CA ARG A 105 -0.64 19.72 -14.18
C ARG A 105 -1.34 20.44 -15.32
N GLU A 106 -1.28 19.91 -16.54
CA GLU A 106 -1.93 20.50 -17.72
C GLU A 106 -3.44 20.25 -17.74
N SER A 107 -3.92 19.18 -17.09
CA SER A 107 -5.36 18.82 -17.04
C SER A 107 -6.27 19.73 -16.21
N ASP A 108 -5.72 20.78 -15.60
CA ASP A 108 -6.50 21.88 -14.98
C ASP A 108 -7.07 22.84 -16.05
N ASP A 109 -6.50 22.90 -17.26
CA ASP A 109 -7.06 23.65 -18.40
C ASP A 109 -8.10 22.80 -19.18
N LEU A 110 -9.34 22.89 -18.72
CA LEU A 110 -10.50 22.09 -19.16
C LEU A 110 -10.92 22.33 -20.63
N SER A 111 -10.37 21.58 -21.59
CA SER A 111 -11.08 21.30 -22.87
C SER A 111 -10.66 20.02 -23.62
N ASP A 112 -9.36 19.79 -23.86
CA ASP A 112 -8.88 18.67 -24.70
C ASP A 112 -8.37 17.47 -23.89
N ALA A 113 -9.29 16.78 -23.22
CA ALA A 113 -9.00 15.56 -22.47
C ALA A 113 -8.73 14.36 -23.41
N THR A 114 -7.51 14.25 -23.91
CA THR A 114 -7.00 13.02 -24.55
C THR A 114 -7.14 11.84 -23.57
N HIS A 115 -7.49 10.65 -24.07
CA HIS A 115 -7.99 9.52 -23.26
C HIS A 115 -7.13 9.12 -22.04
N LEU A 116 -5.82 9.38 -22.06
CA LEU A 116 -4.90 9.19 -20.92
C LEU A 116 -5.35 9.93 -19.66
N GLY A 117 -5.82 11.18 -19.79
CA GLY A 117 -6.27 12.00 -18.67
C GLY A 117 -7.49 11.42 -17.93
N THR A 118 -8.26 10.52 -18.55
CA THR A 118 -9.40 9.85 -17.90
C THR A 118 -8.96 8.64 -17.09
N VAL A 119 -7.98 7.88 -17.59
CA VAL A 119 -7.35 6.76 -16.87
C VAL A 119 -6.52 7.29 -15.69
N ILE A 120 -5.72 8.34 -15.91
CA ILE A 120 -4.93 8.96 -14.85
C ILE A 120 -5.85 9.60 -13.79
N ARG A 121 -6.95 10.26 -14.18
CA ARG A 121 -7.94 10.77 -13.19
C ARG A 121 -8.54 9.65 -12.33
N SER A 122 -8.78 8.44 -12.86
CA SER A 122 -9.34 7.35 -12.05
C SER A 122 -8.35 6.81 -11.00
N MET A 123 -7.05 6.78 -11.33
CA MET A 123 -5.97 6.42 -10.38
C MET A 123 -5.68 7.56 -9.38
N VAL A 124 -5.61 8.81 -9.83
CA VAL A 124 -5.35 9.97 -8.94
C VAL A 124 -6.52 10.20 -7.96
N SER A 125 -7.77 9.99 -8.39
CA SER A 125 -8.98 10.11 -7.56
C SER A 125 -9.04 9.11 -6.38
N SER A 126 -8.30 8.00 -6.47
CA SER A 126 -8.30 6.93 -5.44
C SER A 126 -7.11 6.99 -4.46
N GLY A 127 -6.31 8.06 -4.48
CA GLY A 127 -5.17 8.25 -3.56
C GLY A 127 -3.87 7.55 -3.99
N VAL A 128 -3.80 7.07 -5.25
CA VAL A 128 -2.75 6.17 -5.74
C VAL A 128 -1.42 6.87 -6.07
N LYS A 129 -1.31 8.21 -5.97
CA LYS A 129 -0.05 8.93 -6.29
C LYS A 129 1.16 8.38 -5.51
N THR A 130 0.96 7.96 -4.25
CA THR A 130 2.01 7.37 -3.39
C THR A 130 2.49 5.98 -3.83
N LEU A 131 1.78 5.32 -4.75
CA LEU A 131 2.05 3.98 -5.28
C LEU A 131 2.65 4.01 -6.68
N LEU A 132 2.42 5.08 -7.44
CA LEU A 132 3.09 5.31 -8.71
C LEU A 132 4.62 5.46 -8.51
N ASP A 133 5.03 6.10 -7.42
CA ASP A 133 6.45 6.22 -7.02
C ASP A 133 6.92 5.05 -6.13
N ARG A 134 6.47 3.83 -6.43
CA ARG A 134 6.88 2.57 -5.75
C ARG A 134 7.28 1.50 -6.75
N ALA A 135 8.00 0.52 -6.23
CA ALA A 135 8.18 -0.76 -6.91
C ALA A 135 7.33 -1.82 -6.21
N LEU A 136 6.84 -2.80 -6.98
CA LEU A 136 6.36 -4.07 -6.47
C LEU A 136 7.53 -5.05 -6.51
N ALA A 137 7.98 -5.52 -5.35
CA ALA A 137 9.04 -6.51 -5.21
C ALA A 137 8.43 -7.90 -4.97
N ILE A 138 8.74 -8.85 -5.84
CA ILE A 138 8.39 -10.26 -5.66
C ILE A 138 9.67 -11.01 -5.27
N PRO A 139 9.71 -11.68 -4.10
CA PRO A 139 10.87 -12.45 -3.68
C PRO A 139 11.19 -13.59 -4.66
N LEU A 140 12.48 -13.84 -4.93
CA LEU A 140 12.91 -14.92 -5.82
C LEU A 140 12.51 -16.31 -5.32
N TYR A 141 12.30 -16.46 -4.00
CA TYR A 141 11.79 -17.73 -3.43
C TYR A 141 10.30 -17.98 -3.74
N GLU A 142 9.57 -17.03 -4.32
CA GLU A 142 8.16 -17.20 -4.73
C GLU A 142 8.01 -17.48 -6.23
N ILE A 143 9.09 -17.27 -6.99
CA ILE A 143 9.18 -17.57 -8.41
C ILE A 143 9.55 -19.05 -8.62
N ASP A 144 8.89 -19.69 -9.58
CA ASP A 144 9.19 -21.04 -10.06
C ASP A 144 9.98 -21.01 -11.37
N ALA A 145 9.54 -20.18 -12.32
CA ALA A 145 10.18 -20.05 -13.63
C ALA A 145 10.18 -18.61 -14.15
N VAL A 146 11.24 -18.24 -14.87
CA VAL A 146 11.32 -17.01 -15.67
C VAL A 146 11.83 -17.39 -17.05
N TYR A 147 11.08 -17.07 -18.12
CA TYR A 147 11.47 -17.43 -19.49
C TYR A 147 10.97 -16.41 -20.52
N TYR A 148 11.52 -16.49 -21.74
CA TYR A 148 11.14 -15.58 -22.84
C TYR A 148 10.77 -16.36 -24.09
N GLU A 149 9.49 -16.33 -24.45
CA GLU A 149 8.90 -17.10 -25.55
C GLU A 149 7.96 -16.22 -26.39
N ASN A 150 7.87 -16.47 -27.70
CA ASN A 150 6.94 -15.81 -28.64
C ASN A 150 6.94 -14.26 -28.68
N GLY A 151 7.94 -13.61 -28.06
CA GLY A 151 8.03 -12.15 -27.97
C GLY A 151 7.82 -11.60 -26.56
N ARG A 152 7.28 -12.41 -25.65
CA ARG A 152 6.86 -12.09 -24.29
C ARG A 152 7.82 -12.65 -23.24
N LEU A 153 8.00 -11.91 -22.16
CA LEU A 153 8.62 -12.38 -20.93
C LEU A 153 7.53 -13.00 -20.04
N PHE A 154 7.81 -14.19 -19.50
CA PHE A 154 6.95 -14.89 -18.56
C PHE A 154 7.65 -14.99 -17.22
N ILE A 155 6.91 -14.77 -16.13
CA ILE A 155 7.35 -14.95 -14.75
C ILE A 155 6.25 -15.76 -14.07
N ILE A 156 6.55 -16.99 -13.64
CA ILE A 156 5.58 -17.92 -13.07
C ILE A 156 5.89 -18.09 -11.58
N ASN A 157 4.89 -17.95 -10.71
CA ASN A 157 5.05 -18.21 -9.28
C ASN A 157 5.01 -19.71 -8.95
N ARG A 158 5.32 -20.08 -7.70
CA ARG A 158 5.27 -21.47 -7.21
C ARG A 158 3.88 -22.11 -7.18
N GLU A 159 2.83 -21.36 -7.47
CA GLU A 159 1.46 -21.87 -7.65
C GLU A 159 1.12 -22.15 -9.12
N GLY A 160 2.05 -21.88 -10.05
CA GLY A 160 1.86 -22.03 -11.49
C GLY A 160 1.13 -20.85 -12.16
N LYS A 161 0.92 -19.74 -11.44
CA LYS A 161 0.28 -18.53 -11.95
C LYS A 161 1.30 -17.61 -12.62
N GLU A 162 0.94 -17.06 -13.79
CA GLU A 162 1.75 -16.01 -14.43
C GLU A 162 1.57 -14.66 -13.70
N LEU A 163 2.69 -14.06 -13.35
CA LEU A 163 2.79 -12.73 -12.77
C LEU A 163 2.81 -11.69 -13.89
N PHE A 164 2.01 -10.64 -13.73
CA PHE A 164 1.88 -9.52 -14.67
C PHE A 164 1.27 -9.85 -16.05
N GLU A 165 0.61 -11.01 -16.24
CA GLU A 165 -0.06 -11.40 -17.50
C GLU A 165 -0.98 -10.30 -18.06
N GLY A 166 -1.75 -9.63 -17.19
CA GLY A 166 -2.69 -8.56 -17.58
C GLY A 166 -2.14 -7.14 -17.43
N LEU A 167 -0.82 -6.95 -17.29
CA LEU A 167 -0.24 -5.62 -17.07
C LEU A 167 -0.16 -4.83 -18.39
N GLU A 168 -1.07 -3.86 -18.52
CA GLU A 168 -1.20 -2.99 -19.70
C GLU A 168 -0.99 -1.52 -19.33
N ILE A 169 -0.27 -0.78 -20.17
CA ILE A 169 -0.07 0.68 -20.07
C ILE A 169 -0.22 1.28 -21.47
N ASP A 170 -0.95 2.39 -21.60
CA ASP A 170 -1.20 3.08 -22.88
C ASP A 170 -1.67 2.12 -24.01
N ASN A 171 -2.56 1.16 -23.66
CA ASN A 171 -3.05 0.06 -24.50
C ASN A 171 -1.96 -0.92 -25.00
N LYS A 172 -0.86 -1.06 -24.25
CA LYS A 172 0.27 -1.92 -24.59
C LYS A 172 0.61 -2.91 -23.47
N GLN A 173 0.66 -4.19 -23.83
CA GLN A 173 1.02 -5.28 -22.93
C GLN A 173 2.51 -5.20 -22.55
N VAL A 174 2.79 -4.92 -21.27
CA VAL A 174 4.14 -4.57 -20.79
C VAL A 174 5.11 -5.73 -20.97
N MET A 175 4.67 -6.95 -20.68
CA MET A 175 5.49 -8.17 -20.77
C MET A 175 5.90 -8.52 -22.20
N GLU A 176 5.23 -7.96 -23.21
CA GLU A 176 5.56 -8.12 -24.64
C GLU A 176 6.44 -6.97 -25.18
N ASP A 177 6.52 -5.87 -24.44
CA ASP A 177 7.20 -4.66 -24.90
C ASP A 177 8.71 -4.65 -24.64
N PHE A 178 9.24 -5.55 -23.82
CA PHE A 178 10.68 -5.64 -23.59
C PHE A 178 11.44 -6.02 -24.87
N ARG A 179 12.63 -5.42 -25.06
CA ARG A 179 13.51 -5.76 -26.17
C ARG A 179 14.01 -7.20 -26.02
N ARG A 180 13.83 -8.04 -27.05
CA ARG A 180 14.24 -9.47 -27.08
C ARG A 180 15.65 -9.75 -26.55
N ARG A 181 16.63 -8.89 -26.84
CA ARG A 181 18.01 -9.03 -26.36
C ARG A 181 18.08 -8.88 -24.83
N ASP A 182 17.39 -7.88 -24.32
CA ASP A 182 17.47 -7.46 -22.93
C ASP A 182 16.63 -8.39 -22.05
N ALA A 183 15.43 -8.77 -22.50
CA ALA A 183 14.60 -9.79 -21.86
C ALA A 183 15.31 -11.16 -21.76
N ARG A 184 16.00 -11.61 -22.82
CA ARG A 184 16.80 -12.85 -22.76
C ARG A 184 17.99 -12.76 -21.81
N ARG A 185 18.59 -11.57 -21.66
CA ARG A 185 19.66 -11.33 -20.68
C ARG A 185 19.11 -11.34 -19.25
N PHE A 186 17.92 -10.78 -19.05
CA PHE A 186 17.20 -10.81 -17.77
C PHE A 186 16.88 -12.24 -17.33
N VAL A 187 16.27 -13.04 -18.22
CA VAL A 187 16.02 -14.48 -17.99
C VAL A 187 17.28 -15.19 -17.54
N ALA A 188 18.38 -15.08 -18.30
CA ALA A 188 19.62 -15.80 -18.01
C ALA A 188 20.32 -15.36 -16.71
N GLU A 189 20.02 -14.17 -16.16
CA GLU A 189 20.51 -13.72 -14.85
C GLU A 189 19.56 -14.06 -13.71
N ALA A 190 18.25 -14.14 -13.97
CA ALA A 190 17.24 -14.62 -13.03
C ALA A 190 17.39 -16.13 -12.77
N GLU A 191 17.49 -16.93 -13.85
CA GLU A 191 17.71 -18.38 -13.78
C GLU A 191 18.93 -18.74 -12.91
N ARG A 192 20.01 -17.94 -12.96
CA ARG A 192 21.22 -18.16 -12.14
C ARG A 192 21.05 -17.89 -10.64
N ARG A 193 20.07 -17.05 -10.27
CA ARG A 193 19.81 -16.63 -8.88
C ARG A 193 18.69 -17.41 -8.21
N MET A 194 17.95 -18.22 -8.97
CA MET A 194 16.87 -19.10 -8.49
C MET A 194 17.34 -20.52 -8.12
N ILE A 195 18.66 -20.80 -8.18
CA ILE A 195 19.29 -22.12 -7.93
C ILE A 195 19.86 -22.20 -6.51
#